data_AF-C0JPS3-F1
#
_entry.id   AF-C0JPS3-F1
#
_cell.length_a   1.000
_cell.length_b   1.000
_cell.length_c   1.000
_cell.angle_alpha   90.00
_cell.angle_beta   90.00
_cell.angle_gamma   90.00
#
_symmetry.space_group_name_H-M   'P 1'
#
loop_
_entity.id
_entity.type
_entity.pdbx_description
1 polymer ?
#
loop_
_entity_poly.entity_id
_entity_poly.type
_entity_poly.pdbx_seq_one_letter_code
_entity_poly.pdbx_strand_id
1 'polypeptide(L)'
;PLQGSSKVHGAAIGEENVAKTRDFYHWPYQPFEIPKDVYDLFNDSHQAKDRYYKSWQESFQLYAEAFPRLAEQLENNDSTLNTDNLKLAENNDQELATRVSSSEVMQQIADQNRTFWGGSADLSSSTRPI
;
A
#
# COMPACT_ATOMS: atom_id res chain seq x y z
N PRO A 1 31.11 -14.91 -12.33
CA PRO A 1 31.45 -15.57 -13.62
C PRO A 1 30.48 -15.25 -14.78
N LEU A 2 29.17 -15.19 -14.56
CA LEU A 2 28.17 -14.89 -15.61
C LEU A 2 27.48 -13.52 -15.44
N GLN A 3 28.04 -12.66 -14.57
CA GLN A 3 27.49 -11.34 -14.27
C GLN A 3 27.33 -10.48 -15.54
N GLY A 4 26.26 -9.69 -15.62
CA GLY A 4 25.99 -8.81 -16.76
C GLY A 4 25.50 -9.52 -18.02
N SER A 5 25.11 -10.79 -17.94
CA SER A 5 24.54 -11.54 -19.07
C SER A 5 23.08 -11.94 -18.84
N SER A 6 22.32 -12.16 -19.91
CA SER A 6 20.95 -12.68 -19.83
C SER A 6 20.87 -14.08 -19.19
N LYS A 7 21.97 -14.83 -19.17
CA LYS A 7 22.04 -16.21 -18.66
C LYS A 7 21.76 -16.32 -17.16
N VAL A 8 21.91 -15.24 -16.38
CA VAL A 8 21.67 -15.23 -14.92
C VAL A 8 20.31 -14.67 -14.53
N HIS A 9 19.49 -14.22 -15.48
CA HIS A 9 18.24 -13.52 -15.17
C HIS A 9 17.14 -14.44 -14.61
N GLY A 10 16.95 -15.62 -15.21
CA GLY A 10 15.80 -16.48 -14.90
C GLY A 10 16.11 -17.96 -14.75
N ALA A 11 17.39 -18.33 -14.66
CA ALA A 11 17.83 -19.72 -14.53
C ALA A 11 18.76 -19.87 -13.32
N ALA A 12 18.71 -21.05 -12.68
CA ALA A 12 19.67 -21.40 -11.65
C ALA A 12 21.09 -21.36 -12.24
N ILE A 13 22.02 -20.71 -11.53
CA ILE A 13 23.40 -20.53 -12.02
C ILE A 13 24.23 -21.83 -11.98
N GLY A 14 23.74 -22.88 -11.30
CA GLY A 14 24.41 -24.18 -11.15
C GLY A 14 25.50 -24.18 -10.07
N GLU A 15 25.80 -25.37 -9.53
CA GLU A 15 26.71 -25.54 -8.38
C GLU A 15 28.12 -24.97 -8.62
N GLU A 16 28.66 -25.14 -9.83
CA GLU A 16 29.99 -24.60 -10.20
C GLU A 16 30.03 -23.07 -10.08
N ASN A 17 29.02 -22.38 -10.59
CA ASN A 17 28.97 -20.92 -10.50
C ASN A 17 28.61 -20.44 -9.09
N VAL A 18 27.86 -21.23 -8.31
CA VAL A 18 27.63 -20.97 -6.88
C VAL A 18 28.94 -21.00 -6.12
N ALA A 19 29.77 -22.03 -6.31
CA ALA A 19 31.09 -22.14 -5.68
C ALA A 19 32.00 -20.94 -6.03
N LYS A 20 32.14 -20.63 -7.33
CA LYS A 20 32.91 -19.47 -7.80
C LYS A 20 32.41 -18.14 -7.22
N THR A 21 31.10 -18.01 -7.01
CA THR A 21 30.50 -16.80 -6.42
C THR A 21 30.77 -16.71 -4.91
N ARG A 22 30.69 -17.83 -4.19
CA ARG A 22 31.08 -17.89 -2.77
C ARG A 22 32.55 -17.54 -2.57
N ASP A 23 33.44 -18.08 -3.41
CA ASP A 23 34.87 -17.77 -3.35
C ASP A 23 35.16 -16.29 -3.58
N PHE A 24 34.47 -15.67 -4.55
CA PHE A 24 34.60 -14.24 -4.85
C PHE A 24 34.22 -13.34 -3.66
N TYR A 25 33.16 -13.70 -2.91
CA TYR A 25 32.74 -12.96 -1.72
C TYR A 25 33.46 -13.40 -0.45
N HIS A 26 34.41 -14.33 -0.54
CA HIS A 26 35.06 -14.96 0.61
C HIS A 26 34.05 -15.51 1.62
N TRP A 27 33.00 -16.18 1.11
CA TRP A 27 31.89 -16.69 1.90
C TRP A 27 32.11 -18.16 2.29
N PRO A 28 32.53 -18.46 3.53
CA PRO A 28 32.87 -19.82 3.95
C PRO A 28 31.64 -20.67 4.34
N TYR A 29 30.47 -20.06 4.47
CA TYR A 29 29.30 -20.70 5.06
C TYR A 29 28.53 -21.57 4.04
N GLN A 30 27.92 -22.63 4.57
CA GLN A 30 27.16 -23.61 3.79
C GLN A 30 25.91 -22.99 3.12
N PRO A 31 25.28 -23.69 2.16
CA PRO A 31 23.97 -23.30 1.65
C PRO A 31 22.97 -23.06 2.79
N PHE A 32 22.35 -21.88 2.78
CA PHE A 32 21.35 -21.44 3.78
C PHE A 32 21.87 -21.28 5.21
N GLU A 33 23.19 -21.28 5.41
CA GLU A 33 23.80 -20.89 6.67
C GLU A 33 23.91 -19.37 6.73
N ILE A 34 23.25 -18.76 7.72
CA ILE A 34 23.29 -17.32 7.97
C ILE A 34 24.12 -17.08 9.22
N PRO A 35 25.24 -16.36 9.11
CA PRO A 35 26.11 -16.04 10.24
C PRO A 35 25.38 -15.25 11.34
N LYS A 36 25.79 -15.47 12.59
CA LYS A 36 25.16 -14.83 13.76
C LYS A 36 25.26 -13.29 13.71
N ASP A 37 26.39 -12.76 13.28
CA ASP A 37 26.63 -11.32 13.13
C ASP A 37 25.66 -10.67 12.13
N VAL A 38 25.28 -11.38 11.07
CA VAL A 38 24.21 -10.94 10.15
C VAL A 38 22.86 -10.86 10.88
N TYR A 39 22.49 -11.86 11.66
CA TYR A 39 21.26 -11.81 12.46
C TYR A 39 21.28 -10.66 13.48
N ASP A 40 22.40 -10.53 14.20
CA ASP A 40 22.59 -9.48 15.22
C ASP A 40 22.43 -8.09 14.59
N LEU A 41 23.07 -7.85 13.44
CA LEU A 41 22.98 -6.59 12.70
C LEU A 41 21.53 -6.23 12.32
N PHE A 42 20.76 -7.21 11.83
CA PHE A 42 19.36 -6.98 11.47
C PHE A 42 18.47 -6.79 12.70
N ASN A 43 18.73 -7.52 13.77
CA ASN A 43 18.02 -7.37 15.03
C ASN A 43 18.25 -5.98 15.66
N ASP A 44 19.49 -5.49 15.65
CA ASP A 44 19.82 -4.15 16.13
C ASP A 44 19.12 -3.07 15.29
N SER A 45 19.09 -3.24 13.96
CA SER A 45 18.34 -2.36 13.05
C SER A 45 16.83 -2.37 13.34
N HIS A 46 16.26 -3.54 13.64
CA HIS A 46 14.86 -3.67 14.03
C HIS A 46 14.58 -2.95 15.37
N GLN A 47 15.39 -3.20 16.39
CA GLN A 47 15.27 -2.54 17.70
C GLN A 47 15.39 -1.02 17.59
N ALA A 48 16.30 -0.53 16.74
CA ALA A 48 16.45 0.89 16.46
C ALA A 48 15.21 1.51 15.77
N LYS A 49 14.40 0.71 15.06
CA LYS A 49 13.15 1.16 14.43
C LYS A 49 11.95 1.09 15.37
N ASP A 50 11.95 0.13 16.29
CA ASP A 50 10.89 -0.03 17.30
C ASP A 50 10.68 1.26 18.12
N ARG A 51 11.75 1.99 18.42
CA ARG A 51 11.64 3.30 19.11
C ARG A 51 10.82 4.33 18.33
N TYR A 52 10.92 4.35 17.00
CA TYR A 52 10.15 5.28 16.16
C TYR A 52 8.69 4.88 16.11
N TYR A 53 8.42 3.57 16.05
CA TYR A 53 7.05 3.08 16.12
C TYR A 53 6.40 3.41 17.46
N LYS A 54 7.09 3.18 18.58
CA LYS A 54 6.61 3.57 19.92
C LYS A 54 6.37 5.06 20.04
N SER A 55 7.30 5.89 19.56
CA SER A 55 7.13 7.36 19.56
C SER A 55 5.94 7.80 18.70
N TRP A 56 5.69 7.13 17.57
CA TRP A 56 4.49 7.36 16.77
C TRP A 56 3.21 6.94 17.51
N GLN A 57 3.22 5.79 18.19
CA GLN A 57 2.07 5.33 18.98
C GLN A 57 1.73 6.30 20.12
N GLU A 58 2.73 6.81 20.84
CA GLU A 58 2.54 7.84 21.87
C GLU A 58 1.96 9.12 21.29
N SER A 59 2.48 9.56 20.13
CA SER A 59 1.96 10.73 19.42
C SER A 59 0.52 10.53 18.95
N PHE A 60 0.19 9.32 18.49
CA PHE A 60 -1.16 8.96 18.06
C PHE A 60 -2.14 8.90 19.23
N GLN A 61 -1.71 8.42 20.40
CA GLN A 61 -2.54 8.42 21.60
C GLN A 61 -2.92 9.86 22.02
N LEU A 62 -1.95 10.78 22.04
CA LEU A 62 -2.22 12.20 22.31
C LEU A 62 -3.16 12.82 21.28
N TYR A 63 -3.00 12.45 20.00
CA TYR A 63 -3.91 12.85 18.94
C TYR A 63 -5.33 12.31 19.15
N ALA A 64 -5.48 11.04 19.55
CA ALA A 64 -6.78 10.42 19.79
C ALA A 64 -7.52 11.04 20.97
N GLU A 65 -6.81 11.43 22.03
CA GLU A 65 -7.38 12.19 23.15
C GLU A 65 -7.85 13.58 22.72
N ALA A 66 -7.07 14.28 21.90
CA ALA A 66 -7.41 15.62 21.40
C ALA A 66 -8.51 15.60 20.32
N PHE A 67 -8.58 14.55 19.51
CA PHE A 67 -9.47 14.44 18.34
C PHE A 67 -10.14 13.06 18.25
N PRO A 68 -10.97 12.67 19.23
CA PRO A 68 -11.49 11.30 19.33
C PRO A 68 -12.28 10.85 18.08
N ARG A 69 -13.09 11.73 17.49
CA ARG A 69 -13.84 11.43 16.25
C ARG A 69 -12.93 11.23 15.04
N LEU A 70 -11.82 11.97 14.93
CA LEU A 70 -10.91 11.83 13.79
C LEU A 70 -9.98 10.61 13.97
N ALA A 71 -9.62 10.26 15.20
CA ALA A 71 -8.89 9.04 15.50
C ALA A 71 -9.74 7.79 15.23
N GLU A 72 -10.99 7.77 15.68
CA GLU A 72 -11.95 6.71 15.34
C GLU A 72 -12.09 6.57 13.82
N GLN A 73 -12.18 7.68 13.08
CA GLN A 73 -12.21 7.65 11.62
C GLN A 73 -10.95 7.08 10.97
N LEU A 74 -9.76 7.35 11.55
CA LEU A 74 -8.50 6.84 11.02
C LEU A 74 -8.30 5.35 11.34
N GLU A 75 -8.75 4.90 12.51
CA GLU A 75 -8.68 3.50 12.93
C GLU A 75 -9.75 2.63 12.26
N ASN A 76 -10.88 3.24 11.87
CA ASN A 76 -11.96 2.53 11.22
C ASN A 76 -11.54 2.09 9.81
N ASN A 77 -11.24 0.79 9.69
CA ASN A 77 -10.97 0.12 8.42
C ASN A 77 -12.23 -0.38 7.71
N ASP A 78 -13.42 0.02 8.17
CA ASP A 78 -14.66 -0.34 7.49
C ASP A 78 -14.73 0.37 6.12
N SER A 79 -14.42 -0.38 5.08
CA SER A 79 -14.52 0.02 3.69
C SER A 79 -15.90 -0.26 3.09
N THR A 80 -16.86 -0.71 3.91
CA THR A 80 -18.21 -1.00 3.46
C THR A 80 -18.90 0.29 3.03
N LEU A 81 -19.26 0.37 1.76
CA LEU A 81 -20.08 1.45 1.23
C LEU A 81 -21.54 1.18 1.57
N ASN A 82 -22.15 2.08 2.34
CA ASN A 82 -23.60 2.08 2.50
C ASN A 82 -24.24 2.61 1.21
N THR A 83 -24.96 1.74 0.50
CA THR A 83 -25.63 2.08 -0.77
C THR A 83 -27.15 2.19 -0.64
N ASP A 84 -27.71 1.91 0.53
CA ASP A 84 -29.16 1.77 0.74
C ASP A 84 -29.94 3.07 0.48
N ASN A 85 -29.26 4.22 0.64
CA ASN A 85 -29.86 5.54 0.50
C ASN A 85 -29.45 6.29 -0.78
N LEU A 86 -28.76 5.62 -1.72
CA LEU A 86 -28.35 6.25 -2.98
C LEU A 86 -29.57 6.47 -3.87
N LYS A 87 -29.75 7.71 -4.33
CA LYS A 87 -30.87 8.09 -5.20
C LYS A 87 -30.38 8.89 -6.39
N LEU A 88 -30.86 8.57 -7.58
CA LEU A 88 -30.70 9.48 -8.71
C LEU A 88 -31.65 10.67 -8.52
N ALA A 89 -31.24 11.85 -9.00
CA ALA A 89 -32.13 13.00 -9.01
C ALA A 89 -33.39 12.69 -9.84
N GLU A 90 -34.54 13.24 -9.45
CA GLU A 90 -35.76 13.13 -10.25
C GLU A 90 -35.56 13.90 -11.57
N ASN A 91 -35.39 13.15 -12.65
CA ASN A 91 -35.12 13.68 -13.98
C ASN A 91 -36.41 13.73 -14.79
N ASN A 92 -37.37 14.58 -14.40
CA ASN A 92 -38.69 14.87 -15.05
C ASN A 92 -38.80 14.48 -16.55
N ASP A 93 -38.86 13.18 -16.85
CA ASP A 93 -38.78 12.56 -18.18
C ASP A 93 -37.62 13.03 -19.12
N GLN A 94 -36.47 13.45 -18.58
CA GLN A 94 -35.29 13.81 -19.37
C GLN A 94 -34.27 12.67 -19.45
N GLU A 95 -33.75 12.41 -20.66
CA GLU A 95 -32.69 11.41 -20.88
C GLU A 95 -31.37 11.84 -20.20
N LEU A 96 -30.92 11.08 -19.21
CA LEU A 96 -29.66 11.30 -18.51
C LEU A 96 -28.58 10.34 -19.00
N ALA A 97 -27.44 10.87 -19.45
CA ALA A 97 -26.30 10.05 -19.83
C ALA A 97 -25.72 9.30 -18.61
N THR A 98 -25.36 8.03 -18.77
CA THR A 98 -24.88 7.17 -17.66
C THR A 98 -23.61 7.69 -16.96
N ARG A 99 -22.76 8.45 -17.67
CA ARG A 99 -21.61 9.14 -17.06
C ARG A 99 -22.01 10.25 -16.09
N VAL A 100 -23.17 10.88 -16.30
CA VAL A 100 -23.69 11.94 -15.42
C VAL A 100 -24.36 11.30 -14.20
N SER A 101 -25.21 10.29 -14.41
CA SER A 101 -25.79 9.54 -13.28
C SER A 101 -24.73 8.84 -12.44
N SER A 102 -23.66 8.33 -13.05
CA SER A 102 -22.51 7.79 -12.32
C SER A 102 -21.84 8.84 -11.44
N SER A 103 -21.69 10.08 -11.94
CA SER A 103 -21.11 11.18 -11.18
C SER A 103 -21.98 11.57 -9.97
N GLU A 104 -23.31 11.62 -10.15
CA GLU A 104 -24.26 11.90 -9.08
C GLU A 104 -24.21 10.86 -7.95
N VAL A 105 -24.12 9.58 -8.32
CA VAL A 105 -23.97 8.49 -7.35
C VAL A 105 -22.62 8.58 -6.64
N MET A 106 -21.53 8.83 -7.38
CA MET A 106 -20.18 8.96 -6.79
C MET A 106 -20.10 10.12 -5.79
N GLN A 107 -20.75 11.25 -6.06
CA GLN A 107 -20.80 12.39 -5.13
C GLN A 107 -21.55 12.02 -3.83
N GLN A 108 -22.67 11.32 -3.93
CA GLN A 108 -23.41 10.86 -2.74
C GLN A 108 -22.58 9.87 -1.91
N ILE A 109 -21.81 9.01 -2.56
CA ILE A 109 -20.89 8.09 -1.87
C ILE A 109 -19.77 8.89 -1.19
N ALA A 110 -19.19 9.89 -1.85
CA ALA A 110 -18.13 10.73 -1.28
C ALA A 110 -18.59 11.51 -0.04
N ASP A 111 -19.84 11.99 -0.04
CA ASP A 111 -20.41 12.72 1.09
C ASP A 111 -20.56 11.84 2.34
N GLN A 112 -20.77 10.52 2.14
CA GLN A 112 -20.97 9.55 3.22
C GLN A 112 -19.70 8.81 3.61
N ASN A 113 -18.74 8.67 2.69
CA ASN A 113 -17.50 7.94 2.90
C ASN A 113 -16.27 8.84 2.67
N ARG A 114 -15.61 9.22 3.76
CA ARG A 114 -14.40 10.06 3.75
C ARG A 114 -13.14 9.37 3.24
N THR A 115 -13.13 8.04 3.15
CA THR A 115 -12.03 7.26 2.57
C THR A 115 -12.24 6.97 1.08
N PHE A 116 -13.36 7.42 0.49
CA PHE A 116 -13.61 7.32 -0.94
C PHE A 116 -12.94 8.48 -1.68
N TRP A 117 -11.98 8.15 -2.54
CA TRP A 117 -11.25 9.12 -3.38
C TRP A 117 -10.86 8.45 -4.69
N GLY A 118 -10.60 9.27 -5.72
CA GLY A 118 -10.39 8.78 -7.08
C GLY A 118 -10.18 9.93 -8.04
N GLY A 119 -10.18 9.61 -9.34
CA GLY A 119 -9.97 10.60 -10.38
C GLY A 119 -10.01 9.98 -11.77
N SER A 120 -9.50 10.73 -12.74
CA SER A 120 -9.47 10.31 -14.14
C SER A 120 -8.13 10.67 -14.78
N ALA A 121 -7.68 9.85 -15.73
CA ALA A 121 -6.46 10.09 -16.48
C ALA A 121 -6.72 11.10 -17.60
N ASP A 122 -6.58 12.40 -17.29
CA ASP A 122 -6.78 13.54 -18.22
C ASP A 122 -8.19 13.64 -18.84
N LEU A 123 -9.16 12.89 -18.29
CA LEU A 123 -10.53 12.83 -18.82
C LEU A 123 -11.56 13.28 -17.78
N SER A 124 -11.18 14.03 -16.74
CA SER A 124 -12.12 14.42 -15.66
C SER A 124 -13.32 15.20 -16.18
N SER A 125 -13.14 16.09 -17.16
CA SER A 125 -14.25 16.83 -17.80
C SER A 125 -15.16 15.92 -18.65
N SER A 126 -14.62 14.82 -19.18
CA SER A 126 -15.33 13.87 -20.05
C SER A 126 -16.03 12.74 -19.27
N THR A 127 -15.40 12.27 -18.19
CA THR A 127 -15.80 11.10 -17.40
C THR A 127 -16.47 11.46 -16.07
N ARG A 128 -16.28 12.70 -15.58
CA ARG A 128 -16.90 13.22 -14.35
C ARG A 128 -16.69 12.30 -13.14
N PRO A 129 -15.42 11.96 -12.79
CA PRO A 129 -15.13 11.23 -11.56
C PRO A 129 -15.48 12.07 -10.33
N ILE A 130 -15.38 11.43 -9.16
CA ILE A 130 -15.32 12.10 -7.84
C ILE A 130 -14.24 13.19 -7.80
#